data_AF-A0A839T1Q0-F1
#
_entry.id   AF-A0A839T1Q0-F1
#
_cell.length_a   1.000
_cell.length_b   1.000
_cell.length_c   1.000
_cell.angle_alpha   90.00
_cell.angle_beta   90.00
_cell.angle_gamma   90.00
#
_symmetry.space_group_name_H-M   'P 1'
#
loop_
_entity.id
_entity.type
_entity.pdbx_description
1 polymer ?
#
loop_
_entity_poly.entity_id
_entity_poly.type
_entity_poly.pdbx_seq_one_letter_code
_entity_poly.pdbx_strand_id
1 'polypeptide(L)'
;MTIGGGAEYHGSTWRDVSNPGKGYASEQYHQNAYWLANLMTKYQITKNLSTTLNINNLFDKYYFTNIGFYSQRAYGDPRNMMLTTRWDL
;
A
#
# COMPACT_ATOMS: atom_id res chain seq x y z
N MET A 1 -1.77 -15.06 -21.65
CA MET A 1 -1.43 -13.86 -20.85
C MET A 1 -2.62 -13.54 -19.97
N THR A 2 -2.38 -13.22 -18.70
CA THR A 2 -3.44 -12.93 -17.73
C THR A 2 -3.14 -11.59 -17.09
N ILE A 3 -4.13 -10.71 -17.02
CA ILE A 3 -4.05 -9.44 -16.30
C ILE A 3 -5.15 -9.48 -15.24
N GLY A 4 -4.80 -9.12 -14.02
CA GLY A 4 -5.71 -8.97 -12.89
C GLY A 4 -5.36 -7.73 -12.10
N GLY A 5 -6.26 -7.32 -11.21
CA GLY A 5 -6.03 -6.18 -10.33
C GLY A 5 -7.06 -6.16 -9.22
N GLY A 6 -6.81 -5.31 -8.23
CA GLY A 6 -7.69 -5.11 -7.09
C GLY A 6 -7.65 -3.67 -6.63
N ALA A 7 -8.72 -3.23 -5.98
CA ALA A 7 -8.77 -1.92 -5.32
C ALA A 7 -9.30 -2.08 -3.90
N GLU A 8 -8.67 -1.40 -2.96
CA GLU A 8 -8.98 -1.43 -1.54
C GLU A 8 -9.35 -0.02 -1.08
N TYR A 9 -10.49 0.11 -0.42
CA TYR A 9 -10.96 1.38 0.13
C TYR A 9 -10.64 1.47 1.61
N HIS A 10 -9.96 2.55 1.99
CA HIS A 10 -9.76 2.94 3.37
C HIS A 10 -10.59 4.18 3.66
N GLY A 11 -11.49 4.06 4.64
CA GLY A 11 -12.30 5.20 5.10
C GLY A 11 -11.47 6.27 5.79
N SER A 12 -12.07 7.44 5.99
CA SER A 12 -11.42 8.54 6.72
C SER A 12 -11.16 8.15 8.17
N THR A 13 -9.98 8.48 8.67
CA THR A 13 -9.62 8.27 10.07
C THR A 13 -9.11 9.57 10.67
N TRP A 14 -9.41 9.78 11.94
CA TRP A 14 -8.95 10.94 12.68
C TRP A 14 -8.45 10.52 14.06
N ARG A 15 -7.39 11.17 14.53
CA ARG A 15 -6.83 10.96 15.87
C ARG A 15 -6.20 12.23 16.41
N ASP A 16 -6.40 12.46 17.69
CA ASP A 16 -5.69 13.50 18.41
C ASP A 16 -4.28 13.00 18.74
N VAL A 17 -3.28 13.79 18.37
CA VAL A 17 -1.86 13.47 18.54
C VAL A 17 -1.19 14.64 19.23
N SER A 18 -0.42 14.37 20.29
CA SER A 18 0.38 15.41 20.95
C SER A 18 1.56 15.78 20.06
N ASN A 19 1.68 17.06 19.70
CA ASN A 19 2.75 17.55 18.84
C ASN A 19 3.86 18.22 19.69
N PRO A 20 5.02 17.57 19.90
CA PRO A 20 6.12 18.15 20.68
C PRO A 20 6.69 19.43 20.03
N GLY A 21 6.59 19.60 18.71
CA GLY A 21 7.00 20.83 18.01
C GLY A 21 6.08 22.03 18.23
N LYS A 22 4.90 21.82 18.83
CA LYS A 22 3.94 22.87 19.23
C LYS A 22 3.72 22.92 20.75
N GLY A 23 4.73 22.51 21.54
CA GLY A 23 4.62 22.49 23.00
C GLY A 23 3.65 21.45 23.54
N TYR A 24 3.60 20.26 22.92
CA TYR A 24 2.71 19.14 23.27
C TYR A 24 1.22 19.42 23.09
N ALA A 25 0.85 20.49 22.37
CA ALA A 25 -0.53 20.77 22.00
C ALA A 25 -1.15 19.56 21.27
N SER A 26 -2.40 19.26 21.61
CA SER A 26 -3.18 18.23 20.93
C SER A 26 -3.56 18.73 19.53
N GLU A 27 -3.08 18.04 18.50
CA GLU A 27 -3.40 18.32 17.11
C GLU A 27 -4.24 17.16 16.55
N GLN A 28 -5.36 17.48 15.92
CA GLN A 28 -6.19 16.46 15.28
C GLN A 28 -5.57 16.08 13.94
N TYR A 29 -4.95 14.91 13.88
CA TYR A 29 -4.49 14.32 12.63
C TYR A 29 -5.66 13.70 11.90
N HIS A 30 -5.96 14.21 10.71
CA HIS A 30 -7.03 13.72 9.85
C HIS A 30 -6.41 13.09 8.59
N GLN A 31 -6.67 11.80 8.38
CA GLN A 31 -6.37 11.10 7.14
C GLN A 31 -7.67 10.91 6.36
N ASN A 32 -7.81 11.64 5.25
CA ASN A 32 -8.95 11.51 4.35
C ASN A 32 -9.07 10.08 3.82
N ALA A 33 -10.26 9.68 3.42
CA ALA A 33 -10.48 8.40 2.77
C ALA A 33 -9.66 8.30 1.46
N TYR A 34 -9.14 7.11 1.17
CA TYR A 34 -8.34 6.84 -0.02
C TYR A 34 -8.58 5.45 -0.55
N TRP A 35 -8.24 5.26 -1.83
CA TRP A 35 -8.20 3.97 -2.48
C TRP A 35 -6.76 3.58 -2.77
N LEU A 36 -6.41 2.32 -2.50
CA LEU A 36 -5.19 1.69 -2.99
C LEU A 36 -5.56 0.77 -4.15
N ALA A 37 -4.83 0.88 -5.26
CA ALA A 37 -5.03 0.03 -6.42
C ALA A 37 -3.79 -0.81 -6.67
N ASN A 38 -3.98 -2.09 -6.97
CA ASN A 38 -2.93 -3.07 -7.22
C ASN A 38 -3.15 -3.71 -8.59
N LEU A 39 -2.07 -4.02 -9.29
CA LEU A 39 -2.08 -4.64 -10.61
C LEU A 39 -1.23 -5.90 -10.61
N MET A 40 -1.74 -6.96 -11.24
CA MET A 40 -1.03 -8.22 -11.47
C MET A 40 -1.04 -8.52 -12.96
N THR A 41 0.13 -8.84 -13.52
CA THR A 41 0.26 -9.32 -14.89
C THR A 41 1.05 -10.61 -14.89
N LYS A 42 0.48 -11.68 -15.43
CA LYS A 42 1.12 -12.97 -15.60
C LYS A 42 1.31 -13.31 -17.07
N TYR A 43 2.50 -13.74 -17.42
CA TYR A 43 2.87 -14.19 -18.74
C TYR A 43 3.49 -15.59 -18.70
N GLN A 44 3.05 -16.46 -19.61
CA GLN A 44 3.60 -17.80 -19.78
C GLN A 44 4.67 -17.71 -20.88
N ILE A 45 5.94 -17.80 -20.50
CA ILE A 45 7.07 -17.68 -21.45
C ILE A 45 7.21 -18.96 -22.26
N THR A 46 7.20 -20.11 -21.59
CA THR A 46 7.24 -21.45 -22.21
C THR A 46 6.24 -22.36 -21.52
N LYS A 47 6.07 -23.63 -21.93
CA LYS A 47 5.16 -24.57 -21.23
C LYS A 47 5.54 -24.79 -19.75
N ASN A 48 6.82 -24.65 -19.42
CA ASN A 48 7.36 -24.90 -18.08
C ASN A 48 7.72 -23.61 -17.34
N LEU A 49 7.82 -22.46 -18.02
CA LEU A 49 8.26 -21.20 -17.42
C LEU A 49 7.16 -20.14 -17.48
N SER A 50 6.79 -19.60 -16.32
CA SER A 50 5.91 -18.44 -16.21
C SER A 50 6.50 -17.34 -15.34
N THR A 51 6.12 -16.10 -15.64
CA THR A 51 6.54 -14.92 -14.89
C THR A 51 5.32 -14.08 -14.54
N THR A 52 5.29 -13.56 -13.32
CA THR A 52 4.25 -12.68 -12.80
C THR A 52 4.88 -11.40 -12.29
N LEU A 53 4.35 -10.26 -12.72
CA LEU A 53 4.66 -8.94 -12.20
C LEU A 53 3.48 -8.45 -11.35
N ASN A 54 3.74 -8.14 -10.08
CA ASN A 54 2.79 -7.48 -9.19
C ASN A 54 3.26 -6.04 -8.96
N ILE A 55 2.35 -5.07 -9.10
CA ILE A 55 2.57 -3.67 -8.79
C ILE A 55 1.57 -3.29 -7.72
N ASN A 56 2.07 -2.96 -6.53
CA ASN A 56 1.25 -2.54 -5.40
C ASN A 56 1.27 -1.02 -5.30
N ASN A 57 0.15 -0.44 -4.85
CA ASN A 57 -0.02 1.01 -4.76
C ASN A 57 0.30 1.71 -6.10
N LEU A 58 -0.42 1.29 -7.16
CA LEU A 58 -0.20 1.68 -8.55
C LEU A 58 -0.11 3.20 -8.75
N PHE A 59 -0.90 3.95 -8.00
CA PHE A 59 -0.97 5.42 -8.06
C PHE A 59 -0.07 6.14 -7.04
N ASP A 60 0.81 5.42 -6.36
CA ASP A 60 1.80 5.98 -5.42
C ASP A 60 1.16 6.88 -4.35
N LYS A 61 0.09 6.37 -3.73
CA LYS A 61 -0.59 7.05 -2.64
C LYS A 61 0.30 7.06 -1.40
N TYR A 62 0.46 8.25 -0.82
CA TYR A 62 1.03 8.43 0.50
C TYR A 62 -0.08 8.29 1.54
N TYR A 63 0.10 7.36 2.46
CA TYR A 63 -0.82 7.11 3.57
C TYR A 63 -0.03 6.61 4.77
N PHE A 64 -0.61 6.74 5.96
CA PHE A 64 -0.04 6.20 7.19
C PHE A 64 -0.74 4.92 7.59
N THR A 65 0.05 3.98 8.09
CA THR A 65 -0.39 2.76 8.76
C THR A 65 -0.30 2.97 10.27
N ASN A 66 -1.22 2.38 11.03
CA ASN A 66 -1.25 2.45 12.49
C ASN A 66 -1.25 3.87 13.09
N ILE A 67 -2.22 4.70 12.73
CA ILE A 67 -2.46 5.96 13.43
C ILE A 67 -3.09 5.63 14.81
N GLY A 68 -2.27 5.53 15.86
CA GLY A 68 -2.75 5.56 17.25
C GLY A 68 -2.34 4.43 18.21
N PHE A 69 -1.51 3.45 17.82
CA PHE A 69 -0.87 2.56 18.80
C PHE A 69 0.47 3.16 19.26
N TYR A 70 0.60 3.46 20.56
CA TYR A 70 1.82 3.98 21.19
C TYR A 70 2.45 5.24 20.56
N SER A 71 1.64 6.13 19.99
CA SER A 71 2.12 7.34 19.29
C SER A 71 3.04 7.06 18.11
N GLN A 72 3.09 5.83 17.60
CA GLN A 72 3.88 5.49 16.43
C GLN A 72 3.12 5.88 15.17
N ARG A 73 3.81 6.54 14.25
CA ARG A 73 3.34 6.81 12.89
C ARG A 73 4.21 6.00 11.96
N ALA A 74 3.63 4.99 11.33
CA ALA A 74 4.31 4.24 10.28
C ALA A 74 3.78 4.71 8.93
N TYR A 75 4.67 4.88 7.96
CA TYR A 75 4.25 5.10 6.58
C TYR A 75 3.72 3.77 6.01
N GLY A 76 2.68 3.86 5.19
CA GLY A 76 2.32 2.76 4.31
C GLY A 76 3.41 2.51 3.28
N ASP A 77 3.37 1.32 2.69
CA ASP A 77 4.34 0.97 1.66
C ASP A 77 4.19 1.91 0.45
N PRO A 78 5.28 2.55 0.00
CA PRO A 78 5.25 3.29 -1.26
C PRO A 78 5.00 2.32 -2.42
N ARG A 79 4.76 2.86 -3.62
CA ARG A 79 4.63 2.01 -4.81
C ARG A 79 5.80 1.04 -4.92
N ASN A 80 5.49 -0.25 -4.97
CA ASN A 80 6.49 -1.30 -5.06
C ASN A 80 6.09 -2.34 -6.12
N MET A 81 7.10 -3.05 -6.61
CA MET A 81 6.97 -4.01 -7.70
C MET A 81 7.66 -5.31 -7.33
N MET A 82 6.99 -6.43 -7.59
CA MET A 82 7.51 -7.77 -7.34
C MET A 82 7.45 -8.58 -8.62
N LEU A 83 8.62 -9.06 -9.07
CA LEU A 83 8.74 -9.98 -10.18
C LEU A 83 8.94 -11.40 -9.64
N THR A 84 8.07 -12.31 -10.02
CA THR A 84 8.12 -13.71 -9.61
C THR A 84 8.22 -14.59 -10.85
N THR A 85 9.17 -15.52 -10.84
CA THR A 85 9.31 -16.51 -11.91
C THR A 85 9.06 -17.88 -11.33
N ARG A 86 8.30 -18.70 -12.05
CA ARG A 86 7.94 -20.06 -11.64
C ARG A 86 8.28 -21.04 -12.76
N TRP A 87 8.97 -22.10 -12.38
CA TRP A 87 9.23 -23.25 -13.23
C TRP A 87 8.38 -24.44 -12.78
N ASP A 88 7.64 -25.05 -13.70
CA ASP A 88 6.86 -26.26 -13.46
C ASP A 88 7.58 -27.47 -14.11
N LEU A 89 7.90 -28.48 -13.31
CA LEU A 89 8.58 -29.73 -13.71
C LEU A 89 7.62 -30.72 -14.38
#